data_AF-A0A357WX76-F1
#
_entry.id   AF-A0A357WX76-F1
#
_cell.length_a   1.000
_cell.length_b   1.000
_cell.length_c   1.000
_cell.angle_alpha   90.00
_cell.angle_beta   90.00
_cell.angle_gamma   90.00
#
_symmetry.space_group_name_H-M   'P 1'
#
loop_
_entity.id
_entity.type
_entity.pdbx_description
1 polymer ?
#
loop_
_entity_poly.entity_id
_entity_poly.type
_entity_poly.pdbx_seq_one_letter_code
_entity_poly.pdbx_strand_id
1 'polypeptide(L)'
;MADDNRTEKATPRKRQDERKKGNIFQSREITNVFGLLIFTFVLQMLGPYYFKYFKDTIVFYINKLPASNVLESRDVTRTVADLMIRVMIMVLPLAVTAAVTAFVFTVAQTRGNFSKEQLKFQIS
;
A
#
# COMPACT_ATOMS: atom_id res chain seq x y z
N MET A 1 10.67 -22.49 -30.21
CA MET A 1 11.95 -22.99 -30.76
C MET A 1 13.05 -22.03 -30.37
N ALA A 2 14.12 -22.57 -29.77
CA ALA A 2 15.14 -21.89 -28.99
C ALA A 2 16.02 -20.91 -29.80
N ASP A 3 16.37 -19.79 -29.18
CA ASP A 3 17.59 -19.00 -29.48
C ASP A 3 18.33 -18.73 -28.15
N ASP A 4 18.41 -19.79 -27.32
CA ASP A 4 18.78 -19.76 -25.89
C ASP A 4 20.31 -19.90 -25.66
N ASN A 5 21.12 -19.52 -26.66
CA ASN A 5 22.58 -19.66 -26.63
C ASN A 5 23.34 -18.44 -27.18
N ARG A 6 22.71 -17.27 -27.26
CA ARG A 6 23.45 -16.03 -27.53
C ARG A 6 23.90 -15.40 -26.21
N THR A 7 25.16 -15.64 -25.84
CA THR A 7 25.88 -14.93 -24.76
C THR A 7 26.15 -13.46 -25.09
N GLU A 8 25.73 -13.00 -26.26
CA GLU A 8 25.90 -11.64 -26.74
C GLU A 8 24.91 -10.69 -26.06
N LYS A 9 25.43 -9.59 -25.49
CA LYS A 9 24.59 -8.56 -24.86
C LYS A 9 23.55 -8.06 -25.87
N ALA A 10 22.28 -8.02 -25.46
CA ALA A 10 21.19 -7.51 -26.30
C ALA A 10 21.55 -6.14 -26.92
N THR A 11 21.45 -6.06 -28.24
CA THR A 11 21.74 -4.83 -29.00
C THR A 11 20.81 -3.69 -28.58
N PRO A 12 21.22 -2.41 -28.75
CA PRO A 12 20.42 -1.26 -28.33
C PRO A 12 18.99 -1.26 -28.89
N ARG A 13 18.80 -1.70 -30.13
CA ARG A 13 17.48 -1.87 -30.76
C ARG A 13 16.62 -2.91 -30.04
N LYS A 14 17.16 -4.12 -29.81
CA LYS A 14 16.43 -5.21 -29.15
C LYS A 14 15.98 -4.81 -27.73
N ARG A 15 16.80 -4.05 -26.99
CA ARG A 15 16.43 -3.50 -25.67
C ARG A 15 15.29 -2.47 -25.75
N GLN A 16 15.28 -1.60 -26.75
CA GLN A 16 14.22 -0.60 -26.90
C GLN A 16 12.89 -1.25 -27.29
N ASP A 17 12.93 -2.26 -28.17
CA ASP A 17 11.73 -2.97 -28.59
C ASP A 17 11.11 -3.72 -27.42
N GLU A 18 11.90 -4.49 -26.64
CA GLU A 18 11.40 -5.16 -25.43
C GLU A 18 10.82 -4.18 -24.40
N ARG A 19 11.39 -2.98 -24.24
CA ARG A 19 10.79 -1.93 -23.41
C ARG A 19 9.44 -1.46 -23.94
N LYS A 20 9.28 -1.25 -25.25
CA LYS A 20 7.97 -0.91 -25.85
C LYS A 20 6.94 -2.00 -25.64
N LYS A 21 7.35 -3.26 -25.66
CA LYS A 21 6.49 -4.40 -25.30
C LYS A 21 6.14 -4.45 -23.82
N GLY A 22 6.80 -3.66 -22.97
CA GLY A 22 6.58 -3.56 -21.53
C GLY A 22 7.54 -4.39 -20.68
N ASN A 23 8.44 -5.15 -21.32
CA ASN A 23 9.43 -5.97 -20.64
C ASN A 23 10.57 -5.08 -20.11
N ILE A 24 10.27 -4.36 -19.03
CA ILE A 24 11.21 -3.51 -18.30
C ILE A 24 11.70 -4.27 -17.08
N PHE A 25 13.01 -4.32 -16.91
CA PHE A 25 13.62 -4.82 -15.69
C PHE A 25 13.20 -3.94 -14.50
N GLN A 26 12.58 -4.55 -13.51
CA GLN A 26 12.23 -3.94 -12.23
C GLN A 26 12.94 -4.69 -11.10
N SER A 27 13.56 -3.95 -10.18
CA SER A 27 14.18 -4.51 -8.99
C SER A 27 13.17 -4.51 -7.85
N ARG A 28 12.72 -5.71 -7.46
CA ARG A 28 11.83 -5.89 -6.30
C ARG A 28 12.52 -5.46 -4.99
N GLU A 29 13.82 -5.68 -4.88
CA GLU A 29 14.60 -5.32 -3.69
C GLU A 29 14.59 -3.82 -3.41
N ILE A 30 14.70 -2.99 -4.45
CA ILE A 30 14.66 -1.53 -4.29
C ILE A 30 13.28 -1.12 -3.74
N THR A 31 12.19 -1.61 -4.33
CA THR A 31 10.84 -1.30 -3.85
C THR A 31 10.63 -1.75 -2.40
N ASN A 32 11.14 -2.92 -2.01
CA ASN A 32 10.98 -3.46 -0.67
C ASN A 32 11.76 -2.66 0.37
N VAL A 33 13.04 -2.37 0.11
CA VAL A 33 13.90 -1.64 1.05
C VAL A 33 13.37 -0.23 1.29
N PHE A 34 13.09 0.51 0.23
CA PHE A 34 12.54 1.86 0.38
C PHE A 34 11.09 1.85 0.89
N GLY A 35 10.31 0.84 0.51
CA GLY A 35 8.96 0.62 1.03
C GLY A 35 8.97 0.50 2.55
N LEU A 36 9.84 -0.35 3.09
CA LEU A 36 10.00 -0.53 4.53
C LEU A 36 10.48 0.75 5.20
N LEU A 37 11.50 1.41 4.65
CA LEU A 37 12.09 2.63 5.23
C LEU A 37 11.05 3.77 5.32
N ILE A 38 10.30 4.00 4.24
CA ILE A 38 9.23 5.01 4.21
C ILE A 38 8.12 4.64 5.20
N PHE A 39 7.71 3.38 5.23
CA PHE A 39 6.65 2.93 6.13
C PHE A 39 7.06 3.12 7.60
N THR A 40 8.28 2.73 7.98
CA THR A 40 8.79 2.92 9.33
C THR A 40 8.88 4.40 9.70
N PHE A 41 9.35 5.26 8.79
CA PHE A 41 9.43 6.69 9.02
C PHE A 41 8.05 7.34 9.23
N VAL A 42 7.08 7.00 8.37
CA VAL A 42 5.71 7.49 8.51
C VAL A 42 5.07 6.99 9.80
N LEU A 43 5.30 5.73 10.16
CA LEU A 43 4.81 5.18 11.43
C LEU A 43 5.43 5.90 12.64
N GLN A 44 6.73 6.23 12.59
CA GLN A 44 7.39 7.01 13.64
C GLN A 44 6.78 8.41 13.76
N MET A 45 6.50 9.07 12.63
CA MET A 45 5.87 10.39 12.61
C MET A 45 4.42 10.37 13.13
N LEU A 46 3.65 9.34 12.78
CA LEU A 46 2.25 9.18 13.20
C LEU A 46 2.12 8.60 14.61
N GLY A 47 3.17 7.97 15.14
CA GLY A 47 3.16 7.29 16.44
C GLY A 47 2.59 8.12 17.59
N PRO A 48 3.05 9.37 17.83
CA PRO A 48 2.50 10.23 18.87
C PRO A 48 1.00 10.52 18.69
N TYR A 49 0.57 10.74 17.45
CA TYR A 49 -0.83 10.97 17.12
C TYR A 49 -1.67 9.72 17.38
N TYR A 50 -1.22 8.54 16.94
CA TYR A 50 -1.91 7.27 17.17
C TYR A 50 -2.01 6.93 18.65
N PHE A 51 -0.93 7.13 19.40
CA PHE A 51 -0.94 6.89 20.85
C PHE A 51 -1.96 7.79 21.56
N LYS A 52 -1.97 9.09 21.24
CA LYS A 52 -2.95 10.04 21.78
C LYS A 52 -4.37 9.65 21.39
N TYR A 53 -4.60 9.39 20.10
CA TYR A 53 -5.92 9.05 19.57
C TYR A 53 -6.49 7.77 20.19
N PHE A 54 -5.63 6.77 20.41
CA PHE A 54 -5.99 5.53 21.07
C PHE A 54 -6.35 5.76 22.54
N LYS A 55 -5.52 6.50 23.27
CA LYS A 55 -5.80 6.88 24.67
C LYS A 55 -7.13 7.64 24.79
N ASP A 56 -7.33 8.65 23.95
CA ASP A 56 -8.54 9.48 23.99
C ASP A 56 -9.79 8.64 23.67
N THR A 57 -9.66 7.66 22.76
CA THR A 57 -10.74 6.72 22.44
C THR A 57 -11.09 5.84 23.65
N ILE A 58 -10.10 5.28 24.35
CA ILE A 58 -10.35 4.49 25.56
C ILE A 58 -11.03 5.33 26.64
N VAL A 59 -10.49 6.51 26.94
CA VAL A 59 -11.03 7.41 27.96
C VAL A 59 -12.47 7.82 27.61
N PHE A 60 -12.75 8.10 26.34
CA PHE A 60 -14.09 8.42 25.86
C PHE A 60 -15.09 7.31 26.17
N TYR A 61 -14.78 6.05 25.85
CA TYR A 61 -15.71 4.96 26.09
C TYR A 61 -15.86 4.59 27.56
N ILE A 62 -14.79 4.68 28.36
CA ILE A 62 -14.87 4.48 29.81
C ILE A 62 -15.82 5.51 30.43
N ASN A 63 -15.68 6.79 30.06
CA ASN A 63 -16.53 7.86 30.58
C ASN A 63 -17.98 7.80 30.09
N LYS A 64 -18.23 7.05 29.01
CA LYS A 64 -19.57 6.91 28.41
C LYS A 64 -20.33 5.67 28.92
N LEU A 65 -19.72 4.89 29.81
CA LEU A 65 -20.40 3.74 30.42
C LEU A 65 -21.61 4.23 31.25
N PRO A 66 -22.82 3.73 30.98
CA PRO A 66 -23.99 4.12 31.75
C PRO A 66 -23.87 3.62 33.20
N ALA A 67 -24.35 4.42 34.15
CA ALA A 67 -24.46 4.02 35.55
C ALA A 67 -25.52 2.91 35.78
N SER A 68 -26.44 2.74 34.81
CA SER A 68 -27.44 1.69 34.78
C SER A 68 -27.04 0.57 33.84
N ASN A 69 -27.31 -0.68 34.23
CA ASN A 69 -26.95 -1.89 33.45
C ASN A 69 -27.84 -2.14 32.22
N VAL A 70 -28.52 -1.11 31.69
CA VAL A 70 -29.45 -1.27 30.56
C VAL A 70 -28.76 -0.79 29.28
N LEU A 71 -28.32 -1.73 28.47
CA LEU A 71 -27.77 -1.47 27.13
C LEU A 71 -28.86 -1.67 26.09
N GLU A 72 -29.27 -0.60 25.41
CA GLU A 72 -30.15 -0.71 24.25
C GLU A 72 -29.37 -1.19 23.01
N SER A 73 -29.99 -2.06 22.20
CA SER A 73 -29.40 -2.57 20.96
C SER A 73 -28.94 -1.43 20.02
N ARG A 74 -29.66 -0.30 20.01
CA ARG A 74 -29.34 0.88 19.20
C ARG A 74 -28.01 1.53 19.62
N ASP A 75 -27.71 1.55 20.91
CA ASP A 75 -26.48 2.14 21.44
C ASP A 75 -25.26 1.26 21.17
N VAL A 76 -25.46 -0.06 21.18
CA VAL A 76 -24.42 -1.02 20.76
C VAL A 76 -24.07 -0.82 19.29
N THR A 77 -25.06 -0.77 18.38
CA THR A 77 -24.81 -0.58 16.95
C THR A 77 -24.08 0.75 16.65
N ARG A 78 -24.48 1.84 17.31
CA ARG A 78 -23.81 3.14 17.17
C ARG A 78 -22.37 3.12 17.68
N THR A 79 -22.13 2.44 18.79
CA THR A 79 -20.80 2.31 19.37
C THR A 79 -19.87 1.50 18.47
N VAL A 80 -20.36 0.39 17.91
CA VAL A 80 -19.60 -0.41 16.94
C VAL A 80 -19.28 0.40 15.68
N ALA A 81 -20.24 1.16 15.15
CA ALA A 81 -20.00 2.01 13.98
C ALA A 81 -18.94 3.09 14.25
N ASP A 82 -18.99 3.75 15.41
CA ASP A 82 -18.00 4.74 15.82
C ASP A 82 -16.59 4.11 15.98
N LEU A 83 -16.50 2.92 16.59
CA LEU A 83 -15.24 2.17 16.69
C LEU A 83 -14.66 1.83 15.31
N MET A 84 -15.50 1.39 14.37
CA MET A 84 -15.07 1.09 13.00
C MET A 84 -14.50 2.34 12.31
N ILE A 85 -15.16 3.49 12.44
CA ILE A 85 -14.66 4.75 11.88
C ILE A 85 -13.32 5.13 12.52
N ARG A 86 -13.18 5.00 13.84
CA ARG A 86 -11.93 5.30 14.55
C ARG A 86 -10.77 4.40 14.12
N VAL A 87 -11.04 3.11 13.91
CA VAL A 87 -10.05 2.17 13.35
C VAL A 87 -9.67 2.57 11.93
N MET A 88 -10.65 2.91 11.08
CA MET A 88 -10.38 3.36 9.72
C MET A 88 -9.49 4.61 9.69
N ILE A 89 -9.70 5.57 10.58
CA ILE A 89 -8.85 6.78 10.70
C ILE A 89 -7.39 6.43 11.01
N MET A 90 -7.13 5.35 11.76
CA MET A 90 -5.76 4.89 12.05
C MET A 90 -5.16 4.04 10.92
N VAL A 91 -5.98 3.25 10.22
CA VAL A 91 -5.49 2.36 9.14
C VAL A 91 -5.26 3.12 7.83
N LEU A 92 -6.15 4.05 7.47
CA LEU A 92 -6.12 4.74 6.18
C LEU A 92 -4.78 5.43 5.87
N PRO A 93 -4.16 6.20 6.78
CA PRO A 93 -2.89 6.87 6.49
C PRO A 93 -1.76 5.88 6.15
N LEU A 94 -1.71 4.74 6.84
CA LEU A 94 -0.72 3.69 6.56
C LEU A 94 -0.99 3.00 5.23
N ALA A 95 -2.27 2.70 4.94
CA ALA A 95 -2.66 2.09 3.66
C ALA A 95 -2.35 3.00 2.46
N VAL A 96 -2.66 4.30 2.59
CA VAL A 96 -2.32 5.31 1.58
C VAL A 96 -0.81 5.40 1.39
N THR A 97 -0.03 5.39 2.47
CA THR A 97 1.43 5.42 2.40
C THR A 97 1.98 4.21 1.62
N ALA A 98 1.49 3.00 1.91
CA ALA A 98 1.89 1.80 1.20
C ALA A 98 1.53 1.87 -0.30
N ALA A 99 0.31 2.28 -0.62
CA ALA A 99 -0.16 2.41 -2.00
C ALA A 99 0.63 3.45 -2.80
N VAL A 100 0.84 4.64 -2.23
CA VAL A 100 1.62 5.72 -2.86
C VAL A 100 3.07 5.28 -3.06
N THR A 101 3.68 4.63 -2.07
CA THR A 101 5.06 4.16 -2.19
C THR A 101 5.19 3.13 -3.31
N ALA A 102 4.33 2.11 -3.33
CA ALA A 102 4.31 1.11 -4.40
C ALA A 102 4.13 1.76 -5.79
N PHE A 103 3.19 2.71 -5.90
CA PHE A 103 2.94 3.42 -7.14
C PHE A 103 4.16 4.22 -7.61
N VAL A 104 4.74 5.05 -6.73
CA VAL A 104 5.88 5.92 -7.06
C VAL A 104 7.09 5.08 -7.49
N PHE A 105 7.43 4.01 -6.76
CA PHE A 105 8.55 3.15 -7.13
C PHE A 105 8.30 2.38 -8.43
N THR A 106 7.05 2.00 -8.71
CA THR A 106 6.69 1.34 -9.98
C THR A 106 6.83 2.31 -11.14
N VAL A 107 6.33 3.55 -11.00
CA VAL A 107 6.45 4.59 -12.03
C VAL A 107 7.90 4.99 -12.25
N ALA A 108 8.67 5.16 -11.18
CA ALA A 108 10.10 5.51 -11.26
C ALA A 108 10.92 4.43 -12.00
N GLN A 109 10.64 3.15 -11.76
CA GLN A 109 11.33 2.04 -12.42
C GLN A 109 10.90 1.85 -13.87
N THR A 110 9.60 1.98 -14.16
CA THR A 110 9.09 1.86 -15.53
C THR A 110 9.31 3.11 -16.38
N ARG A 111 9.66 4.24 -15.75
CA ARG A 111 9.66 5.58 -16.37
C ARG A 111 8.30 5.91 -17.03
N GLY A 112 7.21 5.45 -16.40
CA GLY A 112 5.85 5.65 -16.90
C GLY A 112 5.53 4.91 -18.20
N ASN A 113 6.30 3.89 -18.57
CA ASN A 113 6.06 3.14 -19.80
C ASN A 113 4.77 2.31 -19.71
N PHE A 114 3.78 2.68 -20.52
CA PHE A 114 2.53 1.92 -20.70
C PHE A 114 2.60 1.07 -21.97
N SER A 115 2.60 -0.25 -21.82
CA SER A 115 2.53 -1.19 -22.95
C SER A 115 1.15 -1.83 -23.07
N LYS A 116 0.50 -1.64 -24.23
CA LYS A 116 -0.75 -2.33 -24.57
C LYS A 116 -0.54 -3.82 -24.86
N GLU A 117 0.69 -4.24 -25.18
CA GLU A 117 0.99 -5.65 -25.40
C GLU A 117 0.96 -6.45 -24.10
N GLN A 118 1.31 -5.87 -22.95
CA GLN A 118 1.19 -6.55 -21.67
C GLN A 118 -0.26 -6.72 -21.18
N LEU A 119 -1.20 -5.98 -21.76
CA LEU A 119 -2.63 -6.12 -21.46
C LEU A 119 -3.30 -7.21 -22.30
N LYS A 120 -2.64 -7.72 -23.35
CA LYS A 120 -3.17 -8.82 -24.14
C LYS A 120 -3.10 -10.11 -23.32
N PHE A 121 -4.17 -10.89 -23.36
CA PHE A 121 -4.23 -12.21 -22.73
C PHE A 121 -3.17 -13.11 -23.38
N GLN A 122 -2.16 -13.51 -22.61
CA GLN A 122 -1.17 -14.48 -23.09
C GLN A 122 -1.79 -15.87 -22.97
N ILE A 123 -2.35 -16.37 -24.06
CA ILE A 123 -2.70 -17.79 -24.17
C ILE A 123 -1.38 -18.52 -24.48
N SER A 124 -0.96 -19.38 -23.56
CA SER A 124 0.22 -20.24 -23.70
C SER A 124 0.05 -21.28 -24.80
#